data_AF-A0A2V8RRG4-F1
#
_entry.id   AF-A0A2V8RRG4-F1
#
_cell.length_a   1.000
_cell.length_b   1.000
_cell.length_c   1.000
_cell.angle_alpha   90.00
_cell.angle_beta   90.00
_cell.angle_gamma   90.00
#
_symmetry.space_group_name_H-M   'P 1'
#
loop_
_entity.id
_entity.type
_entity.pdbx_description
1 polymer ?
#
loop_
_entity_poly.entity_id
_entity_poly.type
_entity_poly.pdbx_seq_one_letter_code
_entity_poly.pdbx_strand_id
1 'polypeptide(L)'
;MRRKKRTEVFIETEVEIEVKRRTRRLAPVWCEACGAAVEMVPPDVAALVAEVSARTVFGWVEAGRVHFIETTTGALLVCLNSLPQALRAAEDVRGLSTDGAASELSAQKDSATNAALAGGDEGFDSLTDKR
;
A
#
# COMPACT_ATOMS: atom_id res chain seq x y z
N MET A 1 -20.87 -83.23 -15.05
CA MET A 1 -20.55 -82.02 -14.25
C MET A 1 -20.75 -80.78 -15.12
N ARG A 2 -21.61 -79.82 -14.74
CA ARG A 2 -21.76 -78.53 -15.44
C ARG A 2 -20.75 -77.52 -14.88
N ARG A 3 -19.95 -76.89 -15.76
CA ARG A 3 -18.95 -75.88 -15.40
C ARG A 3 -19.64 -74.52 -15.26
N LYS A 4 -19.57 -73.88 -14.10
CA LYS A 4 -20.06 -72.50 -13.89
C LYS A 4 -18.99 -71.52 -14.38
N LYS A 5 -19.40 -70.55 -15.20
CA LYS A 5 -18.55 -69.43 -15.61
C LYS A 5 -18.81 -68.24 -14.68
N ARG A 6 -17.75 -67.54 -14.28
CA ARG A 6 -17.81 -66.31 -13.51
C ARG A 6 -17.40 -65.16 -14.43
N THR A 7 -18.17 -64.08 -14.42
CA THR A 7 -17.90 -62.85 -15.16
C THR A 7 -17.70 -61.74 -14.13
N GLU A 8 -16.59 -61.03 -14.24
CA GLU A 8 -16.27 -59.87 -13.41
C GLU A 8 -16.40 -58.61 -14.28
N VAL A 9 -17.07 -57.58 -13.74
CA VAL A 9 -17.29 -56.31 -14.43
C VAL A 9 -16.58 -55.24 -13.61
N PHE A 10 -15.68 -54.50 -14.26
CA PHE A 10 -14.98 -53.36 -13.68
C PHE A 10 -15.69 -52.09 -14.13
N ILE A 11 -16.08 -51.26 -13.17
CA ILE A 11 -16.73 -49.96 -13.43
C ILE A 11 -15.73 -48.89 -12.98
N GLU A 12 -15.14 -48.21 -13.96
CA GLU A 12 -14.31 -47.03 -13.71
C GLU A 12 -15.20 -45.79 -13.84
N THR A 13 -15.18 -44.94 -12.80
CA THR A 13 -15.98 -43.71 -12.77
C THR A 13 -15.03 -42.52 -12.77
N GLU A 14 -15.00 -41.80 -13.89
CA GLU A 14 -14.35 -40.49 -13.96
C GLU A 14 -15.35 -39.42 -13.51
N VAL A 15 -14.94 -38.59 -12.54
CA VAL A 15 -15.76 -37.49 -12.02
C VAL A 15 -15.09 -36.18 -12.40
N GLU A 16 -15.78 -35.39 -13.20
CA GLU A 16 -15.39 -34.02 -13.49
C GLU A 16 -16.13 -33.07 -12.54
N ILE A 17 -15.37 -32.24 -11.81
CA ILE A 17 -15.92 -31.29 -10.83
C ILE A 17 -15.77 -29.87 -11.39
N GLU A 18 -16.88 -29.28 -11.83
CA GLU A 18 -16.91 -27.89 -12.27
C GLU A 18 -17.09 -26.94 -11.05
N VAL A 19 -16.04 -26.20 -10.69
CA VAL A 19 -16.10 -25.19 -9.62
C VAL A 19 -16.44 -23.82 -10.20
N LYS A 20 -17.72 -23.45 -10.15
CA LYS A 20 -18.16 -22.09 -10.52
C LYS A 20 -17.83 -21.11 -9.41
N ARG A 21 -16.87 -20.20 -9.63
CA ARG A 21 -16.70 -19.01 -8.79
C ARG A 21 -17.99 -18.19 -8.89
N ARG A 22 -18.84 -18.23 -7.85
CA ARG A 22 -19.86 -17.20 -7.67
C ARG A 22 -19.15 -15.90 -7.33
N THR A 23 -18.72 -15.15 -8.34
CA THR A 23 -18.53 -13.71 -8.17
C THR A 23 -19.91 -13.16 -7.87
N ARG A 24 -20.24 -13.06 -6.59
CA ARG A 24 -21.37 -12.26 -6.14
C ARG A 24 -20.97 -10.83 -6.45
N ARG A 25 -21.26 -10.35 -7.67
CA ARG A 25 -21.16 -8.92 -7.96
C ARG A 25 -21.99 -8.23 -6.90
N LEU A 26 -21.36 -7.34 -6.14
CA LEU A 26 -22.08 -6.57 -5.15
C LEU A 26 -23.11 -5.75 -5.92
N ALA A 27 -24.36 -5.78 -5.45
CA ALA A 27 -25.37 -4.94 -6.06
C ALA A 27 -24.92 -3.49 -5.92
N PRO A 28 -24.94 -2.69 -7.00
CA PRO A 28 -24.56 -1.30 -6.91
C PRO A 28 -25.51 -0.58 -5.95
N VAL A 29 -24.93 0.22 -5.06
CA VAL A 29 -25.66 1.01 -4.07
C VAL A 29 -25.55 2.48 -4.47
N TRP A 30 -26.58 3.26 -4.16
CA TRP A 30 -26.55 4.69 -4.42
C TRP A 30 -25.57 5.38 -3.47
N CYS A 31 -24.61 6.13 -4.04
CA CYS A 31 -23.70 6.98 -3.27
C CYS A 31 -24.12 8.44 -3.45
N GLU A 32 -24.59 9.06 -2.36
CA GLU A 32 -25.09 10.46 -2.39
C GLU A 32 -24.02 11.45 -2.84
N ALA A 33 -22.78 11.26 -2.42
CA ALA A 33 -21.68 12.17 -2.77
C ALA A 33 -21.22 11.99 -4.23
N CYS A 34 -21.43 10.83 -4.84
CA CYS A 34 -21.16 10.62 -6.27
C CYS A 34 -22.38 10.92 -7.17
N GLY A 35 -23.59 10.90 -6.62
CA GLY A 35 -24.84 11.03 -7.40
C GLY A 35 -25.07 9.88 -8.38
N ALA A 36 -24.58 8.68 -8.07
CA ALA A 36 -24.65 7.52 -8.97
C ALA A 36 -24.77 6.20 -8.20
N ALA A 37 -25.27 5.17 -8.88
CA ALA A 37 -25.22 3.78 -8.41
C ALA A 37 -23.81 3.22 -8.62
N VAL A 38 -23.13 2.89 -7.52
CA VAL A 38 -21.72 2.48 -7.50
C VAL A 38 -21.54 1.20 -6.70
N GLU A 39 -20.52 0.41 -7.04
CA GLU A 39 -20.14 -0.71 -6.19
C GLU A 39 -19.56 -0.17 -4.87
N MET A 40 -20.19 -0.55 -3.77
CA MET A 40 -19.72 -0.24 -2.43
C MET A 40 -19.29 -1.52 -1.72
N VAL A 41 -18.11 -1.50 -1.13
CA VAL A 41 -17.44 -2.68 -0.57
C VAL A 41 -17.13 -2.48 0.91
N PRO A 42 -17.05 -3.55 1.73
CA PRO A 42 -16.57 -3.42 3.11
C PRO A 42 -15.14 -2.84 3.16
N PRO A 43 -14.76 -2.17 4.27
CA PRO A 43 -13.43 -1.59 4.45
C PRO A 43 -12.28 -2.56 4.20
N ASP A 44 -12.43 -3.82 4.63
CA ASP A 44 -11.41 -4.84 4.42
C ASP A 44 -11.19 -5.15 2.93
N VAL A 45 -12.28 -5.16 2.14
CA VAL A 45 -12.20 -5.35 0.69
C VAL A 45 -11.63 -4.10 0.01
N ALA A 46 -12.05 -2.91 0.45
CA ALA A 46 -11.46 -1.64 -0.01
C ALA A 46 -9.94 -1.60 0.23
N ALA A 47 -9.48 -2.11 1.38
CA ALA A 47 -8.07 -2.19 1.74
C ALA A 47 -7.30 -3.11 0.79
N LEU A 48 -7.87 -4.27 0.44
CA LEU A 48 -7.30 -5.17 -0.56
C LEU A 48 -7.24 -4.53 -1.96
N VAL A 49 -8.28 -3.78 -2.35
CA VAL A 49 -8.33 -3.11 -3.66
C VAL A 49 -7.31 -1.98 -3.76
N ALA A 50 -7.07 -1.23 -2.68
CA ALA A 50 -6.07 -0.15 -2.64
C ALA A 50 -4.67 -0.60 -2.18
N GLU A 51 -4.47 -1.90 -1.90
CA GLU A 51 -3.21 -2.42 -1.36
C GLU A 51 -2.72 -1.67 -0.10
N VAL A 52 -3.66 -1.27 0.76
CA VAL A 52 -3.39 -0.61 2.04
C VAL A 52 -3.92 -1.43 3.21
N SER A 53 -3.58 -1.02 4.42
CA SER A 53 -4.16 -1.64 5.62
C SER A 53 -5.63 -1.22 5.80
N ALA A 54 -6.46 -2.09 6.39
CA ALA A 54 -7.83 -1.73 6.76
C ALA A 54 -7.86 -0.51 7.71
N ARG A 55 -6.87 -0.39 8.61
CA ARG A 55 -6.69 0.78 9.48
C ARG A 55 -6.54 2.08 8.68
N THR A 56 -5.84 2.06 7.56
CA THR A 56 -5.71 3.21 6.65
C THR A 56 -7.05 3.60 6.06
N VAL A 57 -7.85 2.61 5.63
CA VAL A 57 -9.20 2.84 5.10
C VAL A 57 -10.13 3.41 6.17
N PHE A 58 -10.12 2.87 7.39
CA PHE A 58 -10.88 3.44 8.51
C PHE A 58 -10.46 4.88 8.81
N GLY A 59 -9.16 5.17 8.79
CA GLY A 59 -8.67 6.55 8.94
C GLY A 59 -9.14 7.48 7.81
N TRP A 60 -9.24 7.00 6.57
CA TRP A 60 -9.82 7.78 5.47
C TRP A 60 -11.31 8.04 5.64
N VAL A 61 -12.06 7.07 6.18
CA VAL A 61 -13.48 7.23 6.51
C VAL A 61 -13.66 8.29 7.59
N GLU A 62 -12.90 8.19 8.68
CA GLU A 62 -12.94 9.17 9.79
C GLU A 62 -12.53 10.57 9.33
N ALA A 63 -11.57 10.67 8.42
CA ALA A 63 -11.13 11.93 7.83
C ALA A 63 -12.03 12.45 6.70
N GLY A 64 -13.10 11.73 6.34
CA GLY A 64 -14.02 12.10 5.25
C GLY A 64 -13.39 12.11 3.86
N ARG A 65 -12.29 11.38 3.65
CA ARG A 65 -11.56 11.31 2.38
C ARG A 65 -12.16 10.31 1.38
N VAL A 66 -12.98 9.39 1.87
CA VAL A 66 -13.74 8.42 1.07
C VAL A 66 -15.21 8.53 1.38
N HIS A 67 -16.06 8.29 0.38
CA HIS A 67 -17.49 8.23 0.60
C HIS A 67 -17.85 6.89 1.24
N PHE A 68 -18.66 6.92 2.28
CA PHE A 68 -19.13 5.74 2.96
C PHE A 68 -20.62 5.83 3.24
N ILE A 69 -21.23 4.66 3.44
CA ILE A 69 -22.56 4.53 4.02
C ILE A 69 -22.50 3.50 5.14
N GLU A 70 -23.38 3.66 6.12
CA GLU A 70 -23.60 2.67 7.16
C GLU A 70 -24.95 2.02 6.90
N THR A 71 -24.98 0.69 6.80
CA THR A 71 -26.23 -0.04 6.63
C THR A 71 -27.02 -0.03 7.93
N THR A 72 -28.32 -0.34 7.86
CA THR A 72 -29.17 -0.52 9.04
C THR A 72 -28.70 -1.65 9.98
N THR A 73 -27.81 -2.52 9.51
CA THR A 73 -27.17 -3.58 10.30
C THR A 73 -25.84 -3.14 10.92
N GLY A 74 -25.46 -1.87 10.80
CA GLY A 74 -24.17 -1.33 11.28
C GLY A 74 -22.96 -1.73 10.44
N ALA A 75 -23.18 -2.20 9.20
CA ALA A 75 -22.06 -2.51 8.30
C ALA A 75 -21.62 -1.26 7.56
N LEU A 76 -20.33 -0.95 7.64
CA LEU A 76 -19.72 0.14 6.89
C LEU A 76 -19.42 -0.32 5.46
N LEU A 77 -19.82 0.46 4.47
CA LEU A 77 -19.49 0.24 3.06
C LEU A 77 -18.81 1.48 2.48
N VAL A 78 -17.74 1.25 1.72
CA VAL A 78 -16.88 2.27 1.12
C VAL A 78 -17.10 2.31 -0.39
N CYS A 79 -17.24 3.51 -0.94
CA CYS A 79 -17.42 3.74 -2.37
C CYS A 79 -16.13 3.51 -3.15
N LEU A 80 -16.16 2.59 -4.13
CA LEU A 80 -15.01 2.34 -5.00
C LEU A 80 -14.62 3.55 -5.86
N ASN A 81 -15.55 4.44 -6.20
CA ASN A 81 -15.24 5.62 -7.01
C ASN A 81 -14.43 6.70 -6.27
N SER A 82 -14.53 6.77 -4.93
CA SER A 82 -13.78 7.71 -4.10
C SER A 82 -12.40 7.20 -3.65
N LEU A 83 -12.19 5.90 -3.83
CA LEU A 83 -11.04 5.16 -3.33
C LEU A 83 -9.71 5.58 -4.02
N PRO A 84 -9.67 5.76 -5.36
CA PRO A 84 -8.46 6.23 -6.04
C PRO A 84 -8.01 7.63 -5.63
N GLN A 85 -8.95 8.53 -5.31
CA GLN A 85 -8.64 9.90 -4.89
C GLN A 85 -8.01 9.91 -3.49
N ALA A 86 -8.52 9.08 -2.58
CA ALA A 86 -7.94 8.92 -1.25
C ALA A 86 -6.53 8.29 -1.31
N LEU A 87 -6.31 7.35 -2.23
CA LEU A 87 -4.99 6.75 -2.44
C LEU A 87 -3.96 7.78 -2.92
N ARG A 88 -4.30 8.58 -3.94
CA ARG A 88 -3.43 9.65 -4.46
C ARG A 88 -3.08 10.67 -3.37
N ALA A 89 -4.08 11.09 -2.60
CA ALA A 89 -3.87 12.00 -1.47
C ALA A 89 -3.01 11.40 -0.34
N ALA A 90 -2.84 10.07 -0.28
CA ALA A 90 -1.94 9.40 0.66
C ALA A 90 -0.53 9.18 0.07
N GLU A 91 -0.40 9.03 -1.25
CA GLU A 91 0.88 8.94 -1.96
C GLU A 91 1.62 10.28 -1.98
N ASP A 92 0.91 11.39 -2.11
CA ASP A 92 1.49 12.73 -2.04
C ASP A 92 2.24 12.98 -0.71
N VAL A 93 1.83 12.30 0.37
CA VAL A 93 2.53 12.35 1.67
C VAL A 93 3.79 11.46 1.68
N ARG A 94 3.79 10.35 0.93
CA ARG A 94 4.93 9.42 0.80
C ARG A 94 6.00 9.90 -0.20
N GLY A 95 5.67 10.87 -1.05
CA GLY A 95 6.61 11.55 -1.96
C GLY A 95 7.68 12.40 -1.26
N LEU A 96 7.63 12.55 0.07
CA LEU A 96 8.74 13.09 0.86
C LEU A 96 9.67 11.94 1.31
N SER A 97 10.52 11.49 0.38
CA SER A 97 11.80 10.78 0.62
C SER A 97 11.79 9.48 1.46
N THR A 98 11.94 8.34 0.77
CA THR A 98 12.73 7.20 1.29
C THR A 98 13.81 6.73 0.31
N ASP A 99 14.28 7.60 -0.57
CA ASP A 99 15.44 7.36 -1.43
C ASP A 99 16.69 7.92 -0.73
N GLY A 100 16.97 7.45 0.49
CA GLY A 100 18.01 8.08 1.32
C GLY A 100 18.41 7.31 2.57
N ALA A 101 18.39 5.98 2.55
CA ALA A 101 18.85 5.18 3.70
C ALA A 101 19.68 3.92 3.33
N ALA A 102 20.30 3.88 2.14
CA ALA A 102 21.16 2.74 1.75
C ALA A 102 22.40 3.08 0.89
N SER A 103 22.95 4.30 0.94
CA SER A 103 24.15 4.63 0.15
C SER A 103 25.05 5.71 0.78
N GLU A 104 25.49 5.52 2.02
CA GLU A 104 26.59 6.33 2.59
C GLU A 104 27.53 5.47 3.43
N LEU A 105 28.33 4.62 2.78
CA LEU A 105 29.58 4.09 3.35
C LEU A 105 30.48 3.50 2.25
N SER A 106 30.70 4.25 1.17
CA SER A 106 31.79 3.98 0.23
C SER A 106 32.12 5.20 -0.60
N ALA A 107 33.12 5.98 -0.16
CA ALA A 107 34.07 6.73 -0.98
C ALA A 107 34.47 8.04 -0.30
N GLN A 108 35.54 8.00 0.50
CA GLN A 108 36.44 9.14 0.68
C GLN A 108 37.80 8.60 1.10
N LYS A 109 38.44 7.97 0.12
CA LYS A 109 39.87 7.71 0.09
C LYS A 109 40.40 8.38 -1.16
N ASP A 110 41.59 8.95 -1.03
CA ASP A 110 42.46 9.54 -2.07
C ASP A 110 42.28 11.07 -2.20
N SER A 111 43.08 11.93 -1.55
CA SER A 111 44.53 12.20 -1.66
C SER A 111 44.91 13.18 -2.78
N ALA A 112 45.98 13.95 -2.53
CA ALA A 112 46.71 14.91 -3.38
C ALA A 112 46.37 16.40 -3.11
N THR A 113 47.11 17.07 -2.22
CA THR A 113 48.36 17.84 -2.47
C THR A 113 48.16 19.10 -3.33
N ASN A 114 48.37 20.26 -2.71
CA ASN A 114 49.21 21.31 -3.29
C ASN A 114 49.82 22.18 -2.20
N ALA A 115 51.13 22.39 -2.35
CA ALA A 115 52.00 23.21 -1.54
C ALA A 115 52.25 24.57 -2.21
N ALA A 116 52.34 25.65 -1.42
CA ALA A 116 53.10 26.90 -1.67
C ALA A 116 52.80 27.85 -0.49
N LEU A 117 53.70 28.03 0.47
CA LEU A 117 54.85 28.96 0.52
C LEU A 117 54.50 30.45 0.66
N ALA A 118 55.07 31.00 1.75
CA ALA A 118 55.61 32.37 1.95
C ALA A 118 54.71 33.47 2.55
N GLY A 119 55.08 33.86 3.78
CA GLY A 119 55.55 35.22 4.10
C GLY A 119 54.51 36.21 4.66
N GLY A 120 54.86 36.86 5.79
CA GLY A 120 54.18 38.06 6.28
C GLY A 120 54.05 38.12 7.80
N ASP A 121 55.16 38.46 8.45
CA ASP A 121 55.20 39.24 9.68
C ASP A 121 54.27 40.47 9.62
N GLU A 122 53.62 40.82 10.73
CA GLU A 122 53.65 42.14 11.38
C GLU A 122 52.86 42.05 12.70
N GLY A 123 53.51 42.41 13.80
CA GLY A 123 52.88 42.50 15.10
C GLY A 123 51.99 43.72 15.24
N PHE A 124 51.02 43.66 16.16
CA PHE A 124 50.55 44.85 16.83
C PHE A 124 50.14 44.53 18.27
N ASP A 125 50.84 45.21 19.16
CA ASP A 125 50.67 45.35 20.60
C ASP A 125 49.31 45.98 20.93
N SER A 126 48.59 45.45 21.91
CA SER A 126 47.40 46.11 22.48
C SER A 126 47.11 45.61 23.89
N LEU A 127 47.89 46.15 24.82
CA LEU A 127 47.42 46.77 26.08
C LEU A 127 46.16 46.21 26.78
N THR A 128 46.44 45.64 27.96
CA THR A 128 45.75 45.84 29.24
C THR A 128 44.25 45.55 29.33
N ASP A 129 43.91 44.52 30.10
CA ASP A 129 42.72 44.57 30.95
C ASP A 129 43.12 44.28 32.41
N LYS A 130 42.78 45.23 33.27
CA LYS A 130 42.89 45.18 34.73
C LYS A 130 41.48 44.98 35.26
N ARG A 131 41.20 43.85 35.92
CA ARG A 131 40.29 43.79 37.07
C ARG A 131 40.46 42.53 37.88
#